data_AF-A0A2E5EWR2-F1
#
_entry.id   AF-A0A2E5EWR2-F1
#
_cell.length_a   1.000
_cell.length_b   1.000
_cell.length_c   1.000
_cell.angle_alpha   90.00
_cell.angle_beta   90.00
_cell.angle_gamma   90.00
#
_symmetry.space_group_name_H-M   'P 1'
#
loop_
_entity.id
_entity.type
_entity.pdbx_description
1 polymer ?
#
loop_
_entity_poly.entity_id
_entity_poly.type
_entity_poly.pdbx_seq_one_letter_code
_entity_poly.pdbx_strand_id
1 'polypeptide(L)'
;MTQFEPFYKQLALNLSDHIASQLKISIQMTHIEFKHQPFNVLLEQLPDFNFTLLFEENNQPILFNFDLPIIYALADRMLGGDGIVTKRPEHILTSSESLFSSQLSQDTKQLYLKLNKPVELTRCETKKEQCQCFFPDQQLQVAQIQCTLNQKELGLIHICHKFDPLNDDQHAH
;
A
#
# COMPACT_ATOMS: atom_id res chain seq x y z
N MET A 1 -4.82 15.20 -15.99
CA MET A 1 -5.36 14.81 -14.67
C MET A 1 -5.75 13.35 -14.77
N THR A 2 -5.06 12.48 -14.04
CA THR A 2 -5.26 11.03 -14.13
C THR A 2 -6.36 10.64 -13.16
N GLN A 3 -7.44 10.05 -13.68
CA GLN A 3 -8.56 9.54 -12.89
C GLN A 3 -8.04 8.63 -11.76
N PHE A 4 -8.65 8.75 -10.56
CA PHE A 4 -8.26 8.03 -9.35
C PHE A 4 -8.21 6.53 -9.58
N GLU A 5 -9.33 5.91 -9.96
CA GLU A 5 -9.39 4.45 -10.08
C GLU A 5 -8.46 3.86 -11.14
N PRO A 6 -8.41 4.37 -12.39
CA PRO A 6 -7.52 3.82 -13.41
C PRO A 6 -6.05 3.91 -13.01
N PHE A 7 -5.66 4.99 -12.33
CA PHE A 7 -4.30 5.14 -11.83
C PHE A 7 -3.96 4.03 -10.82
N TYR A 8 -4.81 3.81 -9.80
CA TYR A 8 -4.50 2.82 -8.76
C TYR A 8 -4.65 1.37 -9.25
N LYS A 9 -5.54 1.10 -10.22
CA LYS A 9 -5.57 -0.19 -10.94
C LYS A 9 -4.25 -0.45 -11.66
N GLN A 10 -3.74 0.55 -12.38
CA GLN A 10 -2.46 0.42 -13.09
C GLN A 10 -1.27 0.31 -12.11
N LEU A 11 -1.28 1.06 -11.02
CA LEU A 11 -0.24 0.99 -9.99
C LEU A 11 -0.20 -0.39 -9.34
N ALA A 12 -1.35 -0.94 -8.96
CA ALA A 12 -1.45 -2.28 -8.38
C ALA A 12 -0.92 -3.35 -9.34
N LEU A 13 -1.30 -3.29 -10.62
CA LEU A 13 -0.80 -4.19 -11.65
C LEU A 13 0.72 -4.09 -11.81
N ASN A 14 1.26 -2.88 -11.94
CA ASN A 14 2.69 -2.68 -12.10
C ASN A 14 3.48 -3.12 -10.86
N LEU A 15 2.93 -2.93 -9.67
CA LEU A 15 3.54 -3.36 -8.42
C LEU A 15 3.53 -4.88 -8.30
N SER A 16 2.42 -5.54 -8.61
CA SER A 16 2.37 -7.01 -8.64
C SER A 16 3.34 -7.59 -9.66
N ASP A 17 3.41 -7.04 -10.88
CA ASP A 17 4.31 -7.50 -11.94
C ASP A 17 5.78 -7.31 -11.55
N HIS A 18 6.09 -6.15 -10.97
CA HIS A 18 7.44 -5.84 -10.50
C HIS A 18 7.90 -6.82 -9.42
N ILE A 19 7.09 -7.03 -8.37
CA ILE A 19 7.41 -7.98 -7.28
C ILE A 19 7.50 -9.41 -7.82
N ALA A 20 6.54 -9.83 -8.65
CA ALA A 20 6.53 -11.15 -9.27
C ALA A 20 7.80 -11.40 -10.10
N SER A 21 8.24 -10.40 -10.86
CA SER A 21 9.43 -10.49 -11.70
C SER A 21 10.73 -10.59 -10.89
N GLN A 22 10.83 -9.87 -9.77
CA GLN A 22 11.99 -9.86 -8.90
C GLN A 22 12.10 -11.15 -8.10
N LEU A 23 11.00 -11.60 -7.49
CA LEU A 23 10.98 -12.74 -6.58
C LEU A 23 10.69 -14.08 -7.27
N LYS A 24 10.33 -14.07 -8.55
CA LYS A 24 9.92 -15.26 -9.32
C LYS A 24 8.74 -16.00 -8.68
N ILE A 25 7.76 -15.23 -8.22
CA ILE A 25 6.56 -15.74 -7.54
C ILE A 25 5.26 -15.30 -8.23
N SER A 26 4.17 -16.01 -7.98
CA SER A 26 2.82 -15.61 -8.41
C SER A 26 2.15 -14.80 -7.30
N ILE A 27 2.54 -13.53 -7.17
CA ILE A 27 1.80 -12.54 -6.37
C ILE A 27 0.76 -11.86 -7.26
N GLN A 28 -0.45 -11.70 -6.75
CA GLN A 28 -1.54 -11.03 -7.45
C GLN A 28 -2.19 -10.00 -6.53
N MET A 29 -2.42 -8.81 -7.06
CA MET A 29 -3.20 -7.76 -6.44
C MET A 29 -4.58 -7.77 -7.10
N THR A 30 -5.54 -8.40 -6.43
CA THR A 30 -6.89 -8.65 -6.94
C THR A 30 -7.92 -7.84 -6.15
N HIS A 31 -9.16 -7.79 -6.64
CA HIS A 31 -10.31 -7.19 -5.95
C HIS A 31 -10.02 -5.78 -5.39
N ILE A 32 -9.89 -4.80 -6.30
CA ILE A 32 -9.70 -3.40 -5.91
C ILE A 32 -11.06 -2.77 -5.64
N GLU A 33 -11.28 -2.37 -4.40
CA GLU A 33 -12.47 -1.66 -3.95
C GLU A 33 -12.12 -0.19 -3.67
N PHE A 34 -12.97 0.74 -4.09
CA PHE A 34 -12.79 2.17 -3.83
C PHE A 34 -13.85 2.67 -2.85
N LYS A 35 -13.40 3.38 -1.80
CA LYS A 35 -14.25 3.88 -0.72
C LYS A 35 -14.01 5.35 -0.50
N HIS A 36 -15.06 6.06 -0.12
CA HIS A 36 -14.98 7.40 0.47
C HIS A 36 -15.27 7.27 1.96
N GLN A 37 -14.29 7.58 2.81
CA GLN A 37 -14.46 7.49 4.25
C GLN A 37 -13.58 8.51 4.99
N PRO A 38 -13.98 8.92 6.21
CA PRO A 38 -13.13 9.69 7.11
C PRO A 38 -11.84 8.93 7.48
N PHE A 39 -10.78 9.67 7.78
CA PHE A 39 -9.50 9.07 8.18
C PHE A 39 -9.59 8.24 9.46
N ASN A 40 -10.37 8.64 10.46
CA ASN A 40 -10.54 7.86 11.69
C ASN A 40 -11.20 6.49 11.43
N VAL A 41 -12.15 6.41 10.49
CA VAL A 41 -12.78 5.15 10.08
C VAL A 41 -11.77 4.24 9.37
N LEU A 42 -10.90 4.80 8.50
CA LEU A 42 -9.79 4.04 7.92
C LEU A 42 -8.84 3.55 9.02
N LEU A 43 -8.46 4.43 9.95
CA LEU A 43 -7.52 4.10 11.01
C LEU A 43 -8.03 2.90 11.81
N GLU A 44 -9.31 2.88 12.20
CA GLU A 44 -9.95 1.75 12.88
C GLU A 44 -9.83 0.42 12.13
N GLN A 45 -9.82 0.44 10.79
CA GLN A 45 -9.66 -0.76 9.95
C GLN A 45 -8.22 -1.27 9.84
N LEU A 46 -7.22 -0.41 10.09
CA LEU A 46 -5.81 -0.82 10.02
C LEU A 46 -5.45 -1.68 11.24
N PRO A 47 -4.63 -2.74 11.06
CA PRO A 47 -4.09 -3.48 12.18
C PRO A 47 -3.14 -2.61 13.00
N ASP A 48 -3.05 -2.89 14.31
CA ASP A 48 -2.20 -2.14 15.24
C ASP A 48 -0.74 -2.10 14.76
N PHE A 49 -0.30 -3.21 14.17
CA PHE A 49 1.00 -3.34 13.51
C PHE A 49 0.81 -3.55 12.02
N ASN A 50 1.44 -2.69 11.24
CA ASN A 50 1.33 -2.65 9.78
C ASN A 50 2.68 -2.22 9.20
N PHE A 51 2.76 -2.11 7.88
CA PHE A 51 3.85 -1.38 7.23
C PHE A 51 3.26 -0.22 6.42
N THR A 52 3.51 1.00 6.87
CA THR A 52 2.97 2.21 6.24
C THR A 52 4.07 3.03 5.61
N LEU A 53 3.87 3.40 4.34
CA LEU A 53 4.64 4.40 3.63
C LEU A 53 3.84 5.70 3.59
N LEU A 54 4.45 6.79 4.02
CA LEU A 54 3.90 8.14 3.93
C LEU A 54 4.61 8.88 2.82
N PHE A 55 3.91 9.07 1.71
CA PHE A 55 4.37 9.84 0.57
C PHE A 55 3.77 11.24 0.58
N GLU A 56 4.40 12.16 -0.17
CA GLU A 56 3.87 13.48 -0.46
C GLU A 56 3.89 13.74 -1.97
N GLU A 57 2.75 14.18 -2.51
CA GLU A 57 2.58 14.65 -3.89
C GLU A 57 2.08 16.10 -3.84
N ASN A 58 2.86 17.06 -4.32
CA ASN A 58 2.48 18.49 -4.33
C ASN A 58 1.98 19.01 -2.96
N ASN A 59 2.70 18.71 -1.87
CA ASN A 59 2.31 19.02 -0.48
C ASN A 59 1.01 18.35 0.00
N GLN A 60 0.50 17.32 -0.71
CA GLN A 60 -0.62 16.51 -0.26
C GLN A 60 -0.10 15.13 0.21
N PRO A 61 -0.47 14.71 1.43
CA PRO A 61 -0.05 13.40 1.94
C PRO A 61 -0.79 12.27 1.21
N ILE A 62 -0.05 11.20 0.94
CA ILE A 62 -0.53 9.92 0.43
C ILE A 62 -0.08 8.85 1.43
N LEU A 63 -1.02 8.06 1.92
CA LEU A 63 -0.72 6.93 2.79
C LEU A 63 -0.89 5.64 2.02
N PHE A 64 0.15 4.79 2.06
CA PHE A 64 0.19 3.48 1.43
C PHE A 64 0.53 2.46 2.51
N ASN A 65 -0.47 1.69 2.93
CA ASN A 65 -0.39 0.73 4.01
C ASN A 65 -0.43 -0.70 3.48
N PHE A 66 0.40 -1.56 4.05
CA PHE A 66 0.44 -2.99 3.81
C PHE A 66 0.21 -3.73 5.12
N ASP A 67 -0.63 -4.75 5.07
CA ASP A 67 -0.69 -5.75 6.13
C ASP A 67 0.66 -6.48 6.27
N LEU A 68 1.11 -6.68 7.51
CA LEU A 68 2.41 -7.31 7.79
C LEU A 68 2.61 -8.71 7.20
N PRO A 69 1.60 -9.59 7.13
CA PRO A 69 1.72 -10.87 6.44
C PRO A 69 2.20 -10.76 4.98
N ILE A 70 1.87 -9.66 4.28
CA ILE A 70 2.39 -9.40 2.93
C ILE A 70 3.90 -9.21 2.99
N ILE A 71 4.39 -8.35 3.88
CA ILE A 71 5.82 -8.10 4.06
C ILE A 71 6.56 -9.37 4.48
N TYR A 72 5.97 -10.15 5.38
CA TYR A 72 6.57 -11.40 5.86
C TYR A 72 6.71 -12.44 4.75
N ALA A 73 5.64 -12.67 3.98
CA ALA A 73 5.66 -13.64 2.88
C ALA A 73 6.67 -13.24 1.79
N LEU A 74 6.74 -11.96 1.45
CA LEU A 74 7.64 -11.47 0.42
C LEU A 74 9.11 -11.44 0.86
N ALA A 75 9.39 -11.06 2.11
CA ALA A 75 10.75 -11.11 2.64
C ALA A 75 11.27 -12.54 2.79
N ASP A 76 10.42 -13.49 3.23
CA ASP A 76 10.75 -14.92 3.26
C ASP A 76 11.10 -15.43 1.86
N ARG A 77 10.30 -15.07 0.85
CA ARG A 77 10.58 -15.40 -0.56
C ARG A 77 11.88 -14.81 -1.07
N MET A 78 12.18 -13.55 -0.73
CA MET A 78 13.46 -12.91 -1.10
C MET A 78 14.67 -13.69 -0.55
N LEU A 79 14.52 -14.38 0.57
CA LEU A 79 15.57 -15.19 1.18
C LEU A 79 15.56 -16.67 0.76
N GLY A 80 14.76 -17.04 -0.25
CA GLY A 80 14.68 -18.39 -0.78
C GLY A 80 13.67 -19.30 -0.07
N GLY A 81 12.83 -18.75 0.80
CA GLY A 81 11.73 -19.48 1.45
C GLY A 81 10.54 -19.75 0.51
N ASP A 82 9.45 -20.27 1.07
CA ASP A 82 8.23 -20.63 0.34
C ASP A 82 7.09 -19.59 0.46
N GLY A 83 7.31 -18.54 1.26
CA GLY A 83 6.36 -17.46 1.50
C GLY A 83 5.24 -17.84 2.46
N ILE A 84 5.28 -19.01 3.09
CA ILE A 84 4.26 -19.48 4.04
C ILE A 84 4.73 -19.15 5.46
N VAL A 85 4.28 -18.01 5.98
CA VAL A 85 4.60 -17.59 7.36
C VAL A 85 3.45 -18.00 8.28
N THR A 86 3.59 -19.13 8.97
CA THR A 86 2.48 -19.73 9.75
C THR A 86 2.26 -19.09 11.13
N LYS A 87 3.31 -18.57 11.76
CA LYS A 87 3.22 -17.87 13.05
C LYS A 87 4.32 -16.83 13.15
N ARG A 88 3.94 -15.55 13.25
CA ARG A 88 4.87 -14.49 13.64
C ARG A 88 4.25 -13.59 14.70
N PRO A 89 5.06 -13.07 15.62
CA PRO A 89 4.60 -12.02 16.50
C PRO A 89 4.38 -10.74 15.67
N GLU A 90 3.14 -10.27 15.61
CA GLU A 90 2.72 -9.04 14.94
C GLU A 90 3.27 -7.81 15.66
N HIS A 91 4.59 -7.57 15.71
CA HIS A 91 5.08 -6.39 16.42
C HIS A 91 6.37 -5.77 15.91
N ILE A 92 7.28 -6.55 15.31
CA ILE A 92 8.59 -6.04 14.90
C ILE A 92 9.03 -6.70 13.59
N LEU A 93 9.40 -5.87 12.61
CA LEU A 93 10.10 -6.31 11.42
C LEU A 93 11.52 -6.75 11.79
N THR A 94 11.93 -7.95 11.37
CA THR A 94 13.34 -8.35 11.46
C THR A 94 14.20 -7.53 10.50
N SER A 95 15.53 -7.56 10.66
CA SER A 95 16.46 -6.88 9.75
C SER A 95 16.23 -7.23 8.27
N SER A 96 15.88 -8.49 8.01
CA SER A 96 15.59 -8.96 6.64
C SER A 96 14.28 -8.39 6.10
N GLU A 97 13.22 -8.31 6.93
CA GLU A 97 12.01 -7.60 6.53
C GLU A 97 12.27 -6.11 6.35
N SER A 98 13.01 -5.46 7.25
CA SER A 98 13.31 -4.04 7.13
C SER A 98 14.06 -3.73 5.84
N LEU A 99 14.97 -4.62 5.43
CA LEU A 99 15.66 -4.54 4.14
C LEU A 99 14.67 -4.65 2.98
N PHE A 100 13.80 -5.67 2.99
CA PHE A 100 12.78 -5.85 1.96
C PHE A 100 11.82 -4.65 1.89
N SER A 101 11.29 -4.22 3.03
CA SER A 101 10.44 -3.03 3.18
C SER A 101 11.10 -1.76 2.64
N SER A 102 12.40 -1.59 2.84
CA SER A 102 13.15 -0.46 2.27
C SER A 102 13.25 -0.55 0.76
N GLN A 103 13.43 -1.75 0.19
CA GLN A 103 13.40 -1.93 -1.26
C GLN A 103 11.99 -1.67 -1.82
N LEU A 104 10.95 -2.19 -1.17
CA LEU A 104 9.56 -2.02 -1.56
C LEU A 104 9.14 -0.55 -1.56
N SER A 105 9.62 0.25 -0.60
CA SER A 105 9.33 1.69 -0.55
C SER A 105 9.95 2.44 -1.74
N GLN A 106 11.19 2.09 -2.10
CA GLN A 106 11.86 2.64 -3.29
C GLN A 106 11.16 2.20 -4.57
N ASP A 107 10.81 0.92 -4.70
CA ASP A 107 10.12 0.39 -5.86
C ASP A 107 8.76 1.07 -6.05
N THR A 108 8.01 1.27 -4.96
CA THR A 108 6.75 2.02 -4.97
C THR A 108 6.98 3.45 -5.47
N LYS A 109 7.97 4.17 -4.93
CA LYS A 109 8.34 5.53 -5.41
C LYS A 109 8.66 5.53 -6.92
N GLN A 110 9.43 4.57 -7.40
CA GLN A 110 9.80 4.47 -8.81
C GLN A 110 8.60 4.19 -9.71
N LEU A 111 7.63 3.39 -9.25
CA LEU A 111 6.39 3.14 -10.00
C LEU A 111 5.52 4.39 -10.12
N TYR A 112 5.40 5.18 -9.06
CA TYR A 112 4.75 6.49 -9.11
C TYR A 112 5.40 7.42 -10.16
N LEU A 113 6.73 7.50 -10.16
CA LEU A 113 7.49 8.27 -11.16
C LEU A 113 7.24 7.78 -12.59
N LYS A 114 7.26 6.46 -12.82
CA LYS A 114 6.96 5.86 -14.14
C LYS A 114 5.56 6.17 -14.63
N LEU A 115 4.61 6.38 -13.72
CA LEU A 115 3.23 6.75 -14.03
C LEU A 115 3.01 8.27 -14.08
N ASN A 116 4.08 9.08 -14.16
CA ASN A 116 4.06 10.54 -14.22
C ASN A 116 3.37 11.19 -13.01
N LYS A 117 3.46 10.56 -11.83
CA LYS A 117 3.02 11.14 -10.55
C LYS A 117 4.21 11.19 -9.59
N PRO A 118 5.03 12.25 -9.60
CA PRO A 118 6.19 12.33 -8.73
C PRO A 118 5.75 12.42 -7.26
N VAL A 119 6.29 11.51 -6.45
CA VAL A 119 6.06 11.47 -5.00
C VAL A 119 7.39 11.48 -4.26
N GLU A 120 7.40 12.05 -3.07
CA GLU A 120 8.52 11.97 -2.14
C GLU A 120 8.16 11.11 -0.93
N LEU A 121 9.02 10.17 -0.59
CA LEU A 121 8.83 9.35 0.61
C LEU A 121 9.25 10.19 1.81
N THR A 122 8.30 10.50 2.69
CA THR A 122 8.56 11.30 3.89
C THR A 122 8.97 10.41 5.06
N ARG A 123 8.22 9.32 5.30
CA ARG A 123 8.39 8.42 6.45
C ARG A 123 7.91 7.01 6.14
N CYS A 124 8.45 6.05 6.90
CA CYS A 124 7.94 4.69 7.00
C CYS A 124 7.61 4.42 8.47
N GLU A 125 6.43 3.85 8.72
CA GLU A 125 5.94 3.58 10.07
C GLU A 125 5.50 2.13 10.18
N THR A 126 5.56 1.56 11.38
CA THR A 126 5.13 0.16 11.63
C THR A 126 3.98 0.04 12.63
N LYS A 127 3.60 1.15 13.24
CA LYS A 127 2.50 1.21 14.20
C LYS A 127 1.42 2.15 13.72
N LYS A 128 0.18 1.72 13.90
CA LYS A 128 -1.03 2.46 13.55
C LYS A 128 -1.05 3.88 14.11
N GLU A 129 -0.66 4.08 15.37
CA GLU A 129 -0.67 5.41 16.00
C GLU A 129 0.34 6.40 15.38
N GLN A 130 1.34 5.91 14.65
CA GLN A 130 2.34 6.74 13.99
C GLN A 130 1.91 7.18 12.58
N CYS A 131 0.82 6.60 12.06
CA CYS A 131 0.33 6.83 10.70
C CYS A 131 -0.50 8.12 10.54
N GLN A 132 -0.54 9.00 11.54
CA GLN A 132 -1.32 10.24 11.51
C GLN A 132 -0.75 11.23 10.47
N CYS A 133 -1.31 11.23 9.27
CA CYS A 133 -0.98 12.18 8.19
C CYS A 133 -2.17 13.03 7.72
N PHE A 134 -3.38 12.75 8.20
CA PHE A 134 -4.60 13.53 7.93
C PHE A 134 -5.25 13.97 9.25
N PHE A 135 -6.21 14.90 9.18
CA PHE A 135 -7.11 15.15 10.32
C PHE A 135 -8.10 13.99 10.48
N PRO A 136 -8.54 13.65 11.71
CA PRO A 136 -9.42 12.50 11.94
C PRO A 136 -10.71 12.48 11.10
N ASP A 137 -11.31 13.64 10.87
CA ASP A 137 -12.56 13.85 10.11
C ASP A 137 -12.33 14.12 8.61
N GLN A 138 -11.07 14.17 8.18
CA GLN A 138 -10.71 14.42 6.78
C GLN A 138 -11.28 13.30 5.90
N GLN A 139 -12.08 13.68 4.90
CA GLN A 139 -12.58 12.76 3.89
C GLN A 139 -11.44 12.30 2.98
N LEU A 140 -11.35 10.99 2.76
CA LEU A 140 -10.34 10.34 1.93
C LEU A 140 -10.97 9.53 0.80
N GLN A 141 -10.25 9.43 -0.32
CA GLN A 141 -10.45 8.36 -1.28
C GLN A 141 -9.49 7.23 -0.93
N VAL A 142 -10.03 6.02 -0.76
CA VAL A 142 -9.29 4.84 -0.33
C VAL A 142 -9.43 3.77 -1.41
N ALA A 143 -8.30 3.32 -1.97
CA ALA A 143 -8.21 2.09 -2.74
C ALA A 143 -7.80 0.95 -1.78
N GLN A 144 -8.68 -0.02 -1.59
CA GLN A 144 -8.41 -1.24 -0.84
C GLN A 144 -8.17 -2.37 -1.83
N ILE A 145 -7.01 -3.03 -1.72
CA ILE A 145 -6.54 -4.02 -2.69
C ILE A 145 -6.24 -5.32 -1.94
N GLN A 146 -6.82 -6.42 -2.37
CA GLN A 146 -6.53 -7.74 -1.81
C GLN A 146 -5.23 -8.28 -2.42
N CYS A 147 -4.32 -8.74 -1.56
CA CYS A 147 -3.06 -9.34 -1.98
C CYS A 147 -3.11 -10.86 -1.77
N THR A 148 -2.78 -11.61 -2.83
CA THR A 148 -2.69 -13.07 -2.78
C THR A 148 -1.33 -13.55 -3.29
N LEU A 149 -0.86 -14.67 -2.73
CA LEU A 149 0.35 -15.36 -3.16
C LEU A 149 0.01 -16.83 -3.40
N ASN A 150 0.23 -17.32 -4.62
CA ASN A 150 -0.15 -18.69 -5.01
C ASN A 150 -1.61 -19.03 -4.63
N GLN A 151 -2.53 -18.10 -4.90
CA GLN A 151 -3.98 -18.19 -4.58
C GLN A 151 -4.34 -18.18 -3.09
N LYS A 152 -3.36 -18.02 -2.19
CA LYS A 152 -3.63 -17.81 -0.76
C LYS A 152 -3.68 -16.33 -0.46
N GLU A 153 -4.70 -15.90 0.26
CA GLU A 153 -4.80 -14.53 0.75
C GLU A 153 -3.67 -14.24 1.74
N LEU A 154 -2.95 -13.14 1.51
CA LEU A 154 -1.94 -12.62 2.43
C LEU A 154 -2.53 -11.52 3.31
N GLY A 155 -3.33 -10.63 2.73
CA GLY A 155 -3.93 -9.50 3.44
C GLY A 155 -4.33 -8.39 2.47
N LEU A 156 -4.50 -7.20 3.04
CA LEU A 156 -4.92 -6.00 2.32
C LEU A 156 -3.79 -4.99 2.16
N ILE A 157 -3.93 -4.19 1.12
CA ILE A 157 -3.18 -2.97 0.88
C ILE A 157 -4.18 -1.83 0.83
N HIS A 158 -3.95 -0.77 1.59
CA HIS A 158 -4.75 0.45 1.54
C HIS A 158 -3.91 1.59 0.99
N ILE A 159 -4.39 2.23 -0.08
CA ILE A 159 -3.78 3.42 -0.63
C ILE A 159 -4.80 4.55 -0.52
N CYS A 160 -4.44 5.65 0.12
CA CYS A 160 -5.36 6.75 0.32
C CYS A 160 -4.73 8.12 0.16
N HIS A 161 -5.57 9.06 -0.26
CA HIS A 161 -5.27 10.48 -0.29
C HIS A 161 -6.53 11.28 0.03
N LYS A 162 -6.34 12.58 0.23
CA LYS A 162 -7.43 13.52 0.47
C LYS A 162 -8.45 13.47 -0.68
N PHE A 163 -9.73 13.38 -0.33
CA PHE A 163 -10.82 13.53 -1.28
C PHE A 163 -10.91 14.98 -1.76
N ASP A 164 -10.96 15.16 -3.07
CA ASP A 164 -11.18 16.45 -3.72
C ASP A 164 -12.42 16.37 -4.61
N PRO A 165 -13.58 16.91 -4.18
CA PRO A 165 -14.83 16.82 -4.93
C PRO A 165 -14.75 17.49 -6.32
N LEU A 166 -13.90 18.51 -6.47
CA LEU A 166 -13.75 19.21 -7.75
C LEU A 166 -13.07 18.35 -8.82
N ASN A 167 -12.38 17.30 -8.43
CA ASN A 167 -11.74 16.34 -9.34
C ASN A 167 -12.62 15.12 -9.64
N ASP A 168 -13.73 14.93 -8.92
CA ASP A 168 -14.64 13.78 -9.05
C ASP A 168 -15.85 14.10 -9.95
N ASP A 169 -16.29 15.37 -9.98
CA ASP A 169 -17.50 15.84 -10.68
C ASP A 169 -17.42 15.87 -12.22
N GLN A 170 -16.32 15.44 -12.85
CA GLN A 170 -16.26 15.41 -14.32
C GLN A 170 -16.98 14.21 -14.97
N HIS A 171 -17.57 13.28 -14.20
CA HIS A 171 -18.16 12.06 -14.76
C HIS A 171 -19.51 11.60 -14.16
N ALA A 172 -20.34 12.51 -13.64
CA ALA A 172 -21.75 12.21 -13.34
C ALA A 172 -22.69 12.37 -14.56
N HIS A 173 -22.18 12.41 -15.79
CA HIS A 173 -22.96 12.57 -17.03
C HIS A 173 -22.56 11.58 -18.11
#